data_AF-A0A9D3SV15-F1
#
_entry.id   AF-A0A9D3SV15-F1
#
_cell.length_a   1.000
_cell.length_b   1.000
_cell.length_c   1.000
_cell.angle_alpha   90.00
_cell.angle_beta   90.00
_cell.angle_gamma   90.00
#
_symmetry.space_group_name_H-M   'P 1'
#
loop_
_entity.id
_entity.type
_entity.pdbx_description
1 polymer ?
#
loop_
_entity_poly.entity_id
_entity_poly.type
_entity_poly.pdbx_seq_one_letter_code
_entity_poly.pdbx_strand_id
1 'polypeptide(L)'
;MISIKRAARDGFQYPCTRELTVMATRLIEYYPMLRDKSAASGAEWEPVKKQLLKRLQNVTTPKKKQGATPSRKRPRSLSFQSSQETSTDETDGSTSSTVILERSPHSRCSTSEVEELDVKYRNSHRTTSETTESLQNQARHYKTLQEMYKTKARPNRKDVSQFLDLEFQVRWAFIDSDSIKEQDRPTKILQAYPCFRELDHIMDELRRILDRGNSHFIPDLKTRWGTFYEKAQFYAVFKKVMKAPQQDKVKHSLAMIKALPDMFPSPVAPPKKLGHASEAMFHVLESKEDPNTSLQMRPLLSPVVIVCKTNCLLAIGTMPVVTFPKEDIYVSVMYLMACYYAFHLTYPKCIATLLSVLQTEVLLDTIHDKDMTSSYKKSMIEWKKFITD
;
A
#
# COMPACT_ATOMS: atom_id res chain seq x y z
N MET A 1 -12.84 12.26 23.47
CA MET A 1 -13.83 11.85 24.49
C MET A 1 -14.13 12.93 25.54
N ILE A 2 -13.25 13.26 26.49
CA ILE A 2 -13.58 14.23 27.58
C ILE A 2 -14.09 15.58 27.03
N SER A 3 -13.43 16.15 26.02
CA SER A 3 -13.86 17.40 25.36
C SER A 3 -15.25 17.30 24.69
N ILE A 4 -15.66 16.09 24.29
CA ILE A 4 -16.96 15.82 23.67
C ILE A 4 -18.04 15.73 24.76
N LYS A 5 -17.78 14.97 25.85
CA LYS A 5 -18.67 14.94 27.02
C LYS A 5 -18.81 16.30 27.71
N ARG A 6 -17.82 17.20 27.62
CA ARG A 6 -17.92 18.60 28.08
C ARG A 6 -18.78 19.51 27.17
N ALA A 7 -19.03 19.10 25.92
CA ALA A 7 -19.83 19.86 24.96
C ALA A 7 -21.33 19.49 25.03
N ALA A 8 -21.64 18.22 25.36
CA ALA A 8 -22.97 17.84 25.83
C ALA A 8 -23.23 18.52 27.19
N ARG A 9 -24.31 19.30 27.32
CA ARG A 9 -24.51 20.21 28.47
C ARG A 9 -25.05 19.55 29.75
N ASP A 10 -25.40 18.27 29.71
CA ASP A 10 -26.01 17.58 30.85
C ASP A 10 -25.00 16.83 31.73
N GLY A 11 -25.18 16.95 33.05
CA GLY A 11 -24.69 15.98 34.05
C GLY A 11 -23.22 15.59 33.96
N PHE A 12 -22.30 16.52 33.64
CA PHE A 12 -20.89 16.18 33.43
C PHE A 12 -20.21 15.71 34.73
N GLN A 13 -20.15 14.39 34.91
CA GLN A 13 -19.33 13.72 35.92
C GLN A 13 -18.05 13.17 35.26
N TYR A 14 -16.90 13.36 35.91
CA TYR A 14 -15.65 12.73 35.50
C TYR A 14 -15.67 11.23 35.78
N PRO A 15 -15.08 10.37 34.91
CA PRO A 15 -15.07 8.93 35.14
C PRO A 15 -14.40 8.54 36.46
N CYS A 16 -15.05 7.68 37.22
CA CYS A 16 -14.55 7.18 38.51
C CYS A 16 -13.43 6.14 38.33
N THR A 17 -12.73 5.79 39.41
CA THR A 17 -11.63 4.81 39.41
C THR A 17 -12.01 3.45 38.79
N ARG A 18 -13.27 3.00 38.96
CA ARG A 18 -13.78 1.76 38.37
C ARG A 18 -13.92 1.86 36.85
N GLU A 19 -14.46 2.96 36.35
CA GLU A 19 -14.55 3.23 34.91
C GLU A 19 -13.16 3.41 34.27
N LEU A 20 -12.21 4.03 34.98
CA LEU A 20 -10.81 4.14 34.55
C LEU A 20 -10.13 2.77 34.42
N THR A 21 -10.41 1.81 35.32
CA THR A 21 -9.99 0.41 35.14
C THR A 21 -10.63 -0.20 33.88
N VAL A 22 -11.95 -0.14 33.73
CA VAL A 22 -12.66 -0.74 32.56
C VAL A 22 -12.18 -0.15 31.23
N MET A 23 -11.91 1.16 31.17
CA MET A 23 -11.33 1.80 29.99
C MET A 23 -9.88 1.35 29.75
N ALA A 24 -9.08 1.19 30.79
CA ALA A 24 -7.70 0.69 30.65
C ALA A 24 -7.66 -0.76 30.16
N THR A 25 -8.53 -1.63 30.65
CA THR A 25 -8.68 -3.02 30.17
C THR A 25 -9.07 -3.06 28.69
N ARG A 26 -10.12 -2.33 28.29
CA ARG A 26 -10.56 -2.25 26.88
C ARG A 26 -9.50 -1.68 25.93
N LEU A 27 -8.71 -0.70 26.39
CA LEU A 27 -7.59 -0.19 25.61
C LEU A 27 -6.49 -1.24 25.40
N ILE A 28 -6.33 -2.18 26.32
CA ILE A 28 -5.35 -3.28 26.24
C ILE A 28 -5.86 -4.49 25.46
N GLU A 29 -7.17 -4.70 25.42
CA GLU A 29 -7.84 -5.63 24.50
C GLU A 29 -7.68 -5.15 23.04
N TYR A 30 -7.92 -3.86 22.79
CA TYR A 30 -7.82 -3.27 21.45
C TYR A 30 -6.39 -2.97 21.00
N TYR A 31 -5.48 -2.63 21.93
CA TYR A 31 -4.07 -2.36 21.66
C TYR A 31 -3.16 -3.23 22.56
N PRO A 32 -2.92 -4.51 22.21
CA PRO A 32 -2.14 -5.43 23.04
C PRO A 32 -0.69 -5.01 23.34
N MET A 33 -0.12 -4.09 22.54
CA MET A 33 1.19 -3.48 22.82
C MET A 33 1.21 -2.54 24.03
N LEU A 34 0.05 -2.20 24.60
CA LEU A 34 -0.07 -1.43 25.84
C LEU A 34 -0.03 -2.30 27.12
N ARG A 35 0.00 -3.63 27.00
CA ARG A 35 0.10 -4.56 28.12
C ARG A 35 1.48 -4.49 28.76
N ASP A 36 1.51 -4.28 30.07
CA ASP A 36 2.73 -4.44 30.85
C ASP A 36 3.00 -5.92 31.12
N LYS A 37 3.89 -6.51 30.31
CA LYS A 37 4.32 -7.91 30.43
C LYS A 37 5.17 -8.20 31.68
N SER A 38 5.53 -7.17 32.47
CA SER A 38 6.22 -7.32 33.76
C SER A 38 5.28 -7.24 34.97
N ALA A 39 4.00 -6.89 34.76
CA ALA A 39 3.00 -6.85 35.82
C ALA A 39 2.53 -8.26 36.21
N ALA A 40 2.08 -8.41 37.46
CA ALA A 40 1.42 -9.63 37.92
C ALA A 40 0.13 -9.91 37.12
N SER A 41 -0.17 -11.20 36.91
CA SER A 41 -1.33 -11.63 36.12
C SER A 41 -2.64 -10.98 36.63
N GLY A 42 -3.41 -10.39 35.71
CA GLY A 42 -4.61 -9.62 36.03
C GLY A 42 -4.39 -8.11 36.28
N ALA A 43 -3.15 -7.63 36.43
CA ALA A 43 -2.81 -6.22 36.69
C ALA A 43 -2.21 -5.45 35.49
N GLU A 44 -2.11 -6.07 34.30
CA GLU A 44 -1.49 -5.52 33.07
C GLU A 44 -1.96 -4.11 32.67
N TRP A 45 -3.16 -3.70 33.11
CA TRP A 45 -3.81 -2.43 32.80
C TRP A 45 -3.51 -1.27 33.76
N GLU A 46 -2.83 -1.52 34.89
CA GLU A 46 -2.55 -0.49 35.89
C GLU A 46 -1.67 0.67 35.35
N PRO A 47 -0.66 0.46 34.47
CA PRO A 47 0.09 1.57 33.86
C PRO A 47 -0.75 2.43 32.92
N VAL A 48 -1.66 1.83 32.13
CA VAL A 48 -2.58 2.55 31.24
C VAL A 48 -3.56 3.39 32.07
N LYS A 49 -4.14 2.82 33.13
CA LYS A 49 -4.97 3.54 34.10
C LYS A 49 -4.23 4.69 34.78
N LYS A 50 -2.97 4.51 35.20
CA LYS A 50 -2.12 5.59 35.74
C LYS A 50 -1.92 6.73 34.74
N GLN A 51 -1.74 6.44 33.46
CA GLN A 51 -1.69 7.47 32.41
C GLN A 51 -3.05 8.18 32.23
N LEU A 52 -4.17 7.45 32.21
CA LEU A 52 -5.51 8.04 32.13
C LEU A 52 -5.80 8.96 33.31
N LEU A 53 -5.46 8.54 34.54
CA LEU A 53 -5.63 9.34 35.76
C LEU A 53 -4.76 10.61 35.73
N LYS A 54 -3.50 10.52 35.31
CA LYS A 54 -2.62 11.70 35.13
C LYS A 54 -3.15 12.66 34.07
N ARG A 55 -3.74 12.15 32.98
CA ARG A 55 -4.42 12.98 31.96
C ARG A 55 -5.68 13.65 32.52
N LEU A 56 -6.43 12.99 33.40
CA LEU A 56 -7.61 13.54 34.07
C LEU A 56 -7.24 14.70 35.03
N GLN A 57 -6.17 14.51 35.81
CA GLN A 57 -5.60 15.53 36.71
C GLN A 57 -5.10 16.75 35.93
N ASN A 58 -4.36 16.56 34.83
CA ASN A 58 -3.92 17.67 33.98
C ASN A 58 -5.09 18.45 33.32
N VAL A 59 -6.29 17.86 33.23
CA VAL A 59 -7.49 18.45 32.61
C VAL A 59 -8.40 19.16 33.64
N THR A 60 -8.09 19.07 34.94
CA THR A 60 -8.80 19.76 36.03
C THR A 60 -8.17 21.08 36.47
N THR A 61 -6.97 21.45 35.98
CA THR A 61 -6.26 22.68 36.38
C THR A 61 -6.08 23.74 35.27
N PRO A 62 -6.96 24.77 35.18
CA PRO A 62 -6.75 25.91 34.30
C PRO A 62 -6.73 27.26 35.06
N LYS A 63 -5.53 27.83 35.29
CA LYS A 63 -5.30 29.30 35.49
C LYS A 63 -3.81 29.64 35.72
N LYS A 64 -3.07 29.98 34.66
CA LYS A 64 -1.99 30.98 34.72
C LYS A 64 -1.89 31.69 33.37
N LYS A 65 -1.73 33.00 33.38
CA LYS A 65 -1.78 33.86 32.17
C LYS A 65 -0.51 33.66 31.33
N GLN A 66 -0.65 33.64 30.00
CA GLN A 66 0.49 33.77 29.10
C GLN A 66 1.01 35.22 29.11
N GLY A 67 2.34 35.39 29.19
CA GLY A 67 3.03 36.65 28.93
C GLY A 67 3.52 36.72 27.47
N ALA A 68 3.82 37.92 26.99
CA ALA A 68 4.17 38.16 25.58
C ALA A 68 5.63 37.81 25.24
N THR A 69 5.85 37.31 24.01
CA THR A 69 7.17 36.97 23.46
C THR A 69 7.76 38.16 22.67
N PRO A 70 9.01 38.62 22.93
CA PRO A 70 9.69 39.60 22.09
C PRO A 70 10.25 38.98 20.79
N SER A 71 10.56 39.82 19.78
CA SER A 71 10.95 39.38 18.42
C SER A 71 12.26 40.02 17.91
N ARG A 72 12.71 39.60 16.70
CA ARG A 72 13.93 39.92 15.90
C ARG A 72 14.85 38.67 15.74
N LYS A 73 15.59 38.44 14.63
CA LYS A 73 15.77 39.16 13.33
C LYS A 73 16.27 38.17 12.22
N ARG A 74 16.14 38.56 10.93
CA ARG A 74 16.84 38.06 9.71
C ARG A 74 17.67 39.25 9.11
N PRO A 75 18.42 39.20 7.98
CA PRO A 75 18.78 38.13 7.01
C PRO A 75 20.23 37.61 7.25
N ARG A 76 21.07 37.02 6.37
CA ARG A 76 21.21 36.72 4.91
C ARG A 76 21.55 35.22 4.70
N SER A 77 21.56 34.55 3.53
CA SER A 77 21.65 34.87 2.07
C SER A 77 23.06 34.91 1.44
N LEU A 78 23.43 33.84 0.71
CA LEU A 78 24.40 33.82 -0.40
C LEU A 78 24.10 32.58 -1.31
N SER A 79 24.61 32.58 -2.54
CA SER A 79 24.20 31.66 -3.63
C SER A 79 25.34 31.35 -4.61
N PHE A 80 25.33 30.19 -5.27
CA PHE A 80 25.95 29.95 -6.59
C PHE A 80 25.25 28.79 -7.35
N GLN A 81 25.55 28.60 -8.65
CA GLN A 81 24.76 27.85 -9.65
C GLN A 81 25.56 26.77 -10.40
N SER A 82 24.82 25.81 -11.01
CA SER A 82 25.13 25.06 -12.27
C SER A 82 26.39 24.16 -12.32
N SER A 83 26.54 23.16 -13.21
CA SER A 83 25.84 22.68 -14.43
C SER A 83 25.78 21.11 -14.44
N GLN A 84 24.84 20.41 -15.12
CA GLN A 84 24.86 19.89 -16.53
C GLN A 84 26.18 19.17 -16.94
N GLU A 85 26.20 18.05 -17.70
CA GLU A 85 25.23 17.50 -18.69
C GLU A 85 25.41 15.97 -19.03
N THR A 86 24.46 15.39 -19.79
CA THR A 86 24.44 14.20 -20.75
C THR A 86 25.53 13.09 -20.82
N SER A 87 25.35 11.88 -21.40
CA SER A 87 24.19 11.06 -21.90
C SER A 87 24.64 9.63 -22.32
N THR A 88 23.68 8.71 -22.60
CA THR A 88 23.77 7.48 -23.46
C THR A 88 24.75 6.34 -23.07
N ASP A 89 24.66 5.04 -23.42
CA ASP A 89 23.64 4.02 -23.85
C ASP A 89 24.34 2.61 -23.76
N GLU A 90 23.87 1.37 -24.06
CA GLU A 90 22.68 0.71 -24.67
C GLU A 90 22.60 -0.80 -24.20
N THR A 91 21.70 -1.61 -24.80
CA THR A 91 21.37 -3.08 -24.65
C THR A 91 22.50 -4.03 -25.18
N ASP A 92 22.67 -5.35 -24.92
CA ASP A 92 21.87 -6.56 -24.52
C ASP A 92 22.71 -7.49 -23.57
N GLY A 93 22.40 -8.75 -23.16
CA GLY A 93 21.30 -9.70 -23.46
C GLY A 93 21.47 -11.14 -22.92
N SER A 94 20.38 -11.93 -22.92
CA SER A 94 20.27 -13.40 -22.65
C SER A 94 20.71 -13.94 -21.25
N THR A 95 20.09 -14.95 -20.60
CA THR A 95 18.87 -15.76 -20.89
C THR A 95 18.26 -16.34 -19.58
N SER A 96 16.98 -16.75 -19.62
CA SER A 96 16.28 -17.71 -18.72
C SER A 96 15.45 -17.22 -17.49
N SER A 97 14.13 -17.37 -17.62
CA SER A 97 13.21 -18.05 -16.67
C SER A 97 13.05 -17.60 -15.20
N THR A 98 12.29 -16.53 -14.96
CA THR A 98 11.11 -16.51 -14.05
C THR A 98 10.33 -15.18 -14.23
N VAL A 99 9.08 -15.12 -13.73
CA VAL A 99 8.27 -13.88 -13.73
C VAL A 99 8.46 -13.17 -12.40
N ILE A 100 9.21 -12.06 -12.42
CA ILE A 100 9.52 -11.20 -11.26
C ILE A 100 9.41 -9.75 -11.75
N LEU A 101 8.77 -8.88 -10.97
CA LEU A 101 8.59 -7.44 -11.27
C LEU A 101 9.87 -6.65 -10.96
N GLU A 102 11.02 -7.02 -11.53
CA GLU A 102 12.32 -6.48 -11.10
C GLU A 102 13.01 -5.52 -12.09
N ARG A 103 13.63 -4.50 -11.48
CA ARG A 103 14.82 -3.75 -11.94
C ARG A 103 14.69 -2.81 -13.15
N SER A 104 14.36 -1.55 -12.86
CA SER A 104 14.94 -0.41 -13.59
C SER A 104 16.42 -0.23 -13.17
N PRO A 105 17.38 -0.05 -14.10
CA PRO A 105 18.80 -0.12 -13.78
C PRO A 105 19.38 1.19 -13.24
N HIS A 106 20.16 1.11 -12.15
CA HIS A 106 21.14 2.12 -11.74
C HIS A 106 22.45 1.43 -11.32
N SER A 107 23.53 1.77 -12.03
CA SER A 107 24.96 1.46 -11.87
C SER A 107 25.43 0.64 -10.64
N ARG A 108 26.21 -0.41 -10.90
CA ARG A 108 27.39 -0.79 -10.08
C ARG A 108 28.45 -1.55 -10.88
N CYS A 109 29.68 -1.50 -10.37
CA CYS A 109 30.90 -2.02 -11.03
C CYS A 109 31.17 -3.51 -10.72
N SER A 110 31.88 -4.18 -11.62
CA SER A 110 32.17 -5.62 -11.61
C SER A 110 33.34 -6.04 -10.71
N THR A 111 33.32 -7.26 -10.19
CA THR A 111 34.51 -8.12 -10.00
C THR A 111 34.08 -9.59 -9.86
N SER A 112 35.00 -10.53 -10.11
CA SER A 112 34.69 -11.88 -10.60
C SER A 112 34.48 -12.99 -9.55
N GLU A 113 34.01 -14.14 -10.05
CA GLU A 113 33.76 -15.41 -9.36
C GLU A 113 35.04 -16.13 -8.88
N VAL A 114 34.97 -16.90 -7.78
CA VAL A 114 35.24 -18.37 -7.67
C VAL A 114 34.56 -18.89 -6.36
N GLU A 115 34.42 -20.22 -6.21
CA GLU A 115 34.12 -20.99 -4.98
C GLU A 115 32.65 -21.16 -4.53
N GLU A 116 31.88 -21.87 -5.35
CA GLU A 116 30.74 -22.66 -4.84
C GLU A 116 31.23 -23.84 -3.98
N LEU A 117 31.03 -23.79 -2.65
CA LEU A 117 30.65 -24.95 -1.81
C LEU A 117 30.36 -24.57 -0.34
N ASP A 118 31.02 -23.55 0.23
CA ASP A 118 30.78 -23.08 1.62
C ASP A 118 29.50 -22.22 1.78
N VAL A 119 28.83 -21.93 0.65
CA VAL A 119 27.71 -20.98 0.52
C VAL A 119 26.55 -21.27 1.50
N LYS A 120 26.28 -22.54 1.80
CA LYS A 120 25.03 -22.94 2.48
C LYS A 120 24.99 -22.57 3.97
N TYR A 121 26.12 -22.59 4.67
CA TYR A 121 26.20 -22.09 6.05
C TYR A 121 26.46 -20.58 6.07
N ARG A 122 27.35 -20.08 5.20
CA ARG A 122 27.73 -18.66 5.17
C ARG A 122 26.54 -17.75 4.82
N ASN A 123 25.66 -18.15 3.90
CA ASN A 123 24.44 -17.41 3.58
C ASN A 123 23.46 -17.34 4.76
N SER A 124 23.30 -18.41 5.56
CA SER A 124 22.33 -18.39 6.66
C SER A 124 22.63 -17.34 7.73
N HIS A 125 23.90 -16.96 7.93
CA HIS A 125 24.29 -15.84 8.79
C HIS A 125 24.34 -14.51 8.04
N ARG A 126 24.80 -14.50 6.78
CA ARG A 126 24.89 -13.27 5.98
C ARG A 126 23.51 -12.68 5.66
N THR A 127 22.56 -13.48 5.20
CA THR A 127 21.20 -13.03 4.87
C THR A 127 20.47 -12.52 6.11
N THR A 128 20.65 -13.15 7.28
CA THR A 128 20.09 -12.64 8.55
C THR A 128 20.75 -11.33 9.00
N SER A 129 22.03 -11.11 8.71
CA SER A 129 22.68 -9.80 8.88
C SER A 129 22.04 -8.76 7.98
N GLU A 130 21.96 -9.01 6.66
CA GLU A 130 21.49 -8.04 5.66
C GLU A 130 20.02 -7.61 5.89
N THR A 131 19.11 -8.53 6.25
CA THR A 131 17.73 -8.13 6.62
C THR A 131 17.68 -7.33 7.93
N THR A 132 18.53 -7.68 8.90
CA THR A 132 18.62 -6.98 10.20
C THR A 132 19.22 -5.58 10.04
N GLU A 133 20.23 -5.44 9.19
CA GLU A 133 20.87 -4.16 8.86
C GLU A 133 19.92 -3.22 8.11
N SER A 134 19.12 -3.75 7.18
CA SER A 134 18.05 -2.98 6.52
C SER A 134 17.06 -2.42 7.55
N LEU A 135 16.50 -3.27 8.41
CA LEU A 135 15.57 -2.85 9.47
C LEU A 135 16.21 -1.87 10.48
N GLN A 136 17.50 -2.04 10.81
CA GLN A 136 18.23 -1.08 11.64
C GLN A 136 18.41 0.28 10.95
N ASN A 137 18.75 0.30 9.66
CA ASN A 137 18.93 1.54 8.89
C ASN A 137 17.59 2.27 8.68
N GLN A 138 16.50 1.53 8.39
CA GLN A 138 15.12 2.03 8.38
C GLN A 138 14.80 2.75 9.71
N ALA A 139 15.03 2.07 10.85
CA ALA A 139 14.78 2.63 12.17
C ALA A 139 15.64 3.88 12.47
N ARG A 140 16.90 3.92 12.00
CA ARG A 140 17.77 5.11 12.09
C ARG A 140 17.21 6.27 11.28
N HIS A 141 16.83 6.08 10.01
CA HIS A 141 16.28 7.14 9.16
C HIS A 141 14.96 7.72 9.72
N TYR A 142 14.02 6.87 10.17
CA TYR A 142 12.80 7.31 10.84
C TYR A 142 13.06 8.07 12.14
N LYS A 143 14.02 7.61 12.97
CA LYS A 143 14.38 8.30 14.20
C LYS A 143 14.90 9.70 13.91
N THR A 144 15.79 9.86 12.93
CA THR A 144 16.33 11.16 12.49
C THR A 144 15.24 12.07 11.92
N LEU A 145 14.31 11.54 11.09
CA LEU A 145 13.15 12.30 10.63
C LEU A 145 12.29 12.81 11.78
N GLN A 146 11.91 11.94 12.72
CA GLN A 146 11.16 12.35 13.91
C GLN A 146 11.93 13.39 14.75
N GLU A 147 13.23 13.23 14.91
CA GLU A 147 14.07 14.14 15.69
C GLU A 147 14.19 15.51 15.01
N MET A 148 14.30 15.58 13.68
CA MET A 148 14.24 16.84 12.94
C MET A 148 12.90 17.57 13.15
N TYR A 149 11.77 16.87 13.09
CA TYR A 149 10.46 17.50 13.34
C TYR A 149 10.19 17.84 14.82
N LYS A 150 10.85 17.16 15.78
CA LYS A 150 10.79 17.49 17.21
C LYS A 150 11.69 18.69 17.58
N THR A 151 12.85 18.82 16.94
CA THR A 151 13.87 19.85 17.26
C THR A 151 13.74 21.13 16.42
N LYS A 152 13.28 21.03 15.16
CA LYS A 152 13.17 22.16 14.22
C LYS A 152 11.69 22.41 13.91
N ALA A 153 11.14 23.54 14.35
CA ALA A 153 9.75 23.94 14.06
C ALA A 153 9.44 24.08 12.55
N ARG A 154 10.48 24.25 11.72
CA ARG A 154 10.45 24.04 10.26
C ARG A 154 11.76 23.38 9.85
N PRO A 155 11.83 22.05 9.65
CA PRO A 155 13.03 21.40 9.14
C PRO A 155 13.29 21.79 7.68
N ASN A 156 14.52 21.61 7.20
CA ASN A 156 14.89 21.91 5.82
C ASN A 156 14.22 20.90 4.88
N ARG A 157 13.57 21.39 3.82
CA ARG A 157 12.89 20.53 2.82
C ARG A 157 13.86 19.61 2.09
N LYS A 158 15.11 20.03 1.85
CA LYS A 158 16.13 19.18 1.20
C LYS A 158 16.50 17.99 2.09
N ASP A 159 16.91 18.25 3.33
CA ASP A 159 17.24 17.22 4.32
C ASP A 159 16.07 16.23 4.50
N VAL A 160 14.84 16.74 4.64
CA VAL A 160 13.64 15.90 4.81
C VAL A 160 13.39 15.02 3.58
N SER A 161 13.52 15.55 2.35
CA SER A 161 13.43 14.72 1.13
C SER A 161 14.49 13.61 1.18
N GLN A 162 15.76 13.97 1.39
CA GLN A 162 16.87 13.01 1.39
C GLN A 162 16.65 11.86 2.38
N PHE A 163 16.13 12.13 3.58
CA PHE A 163 15.80 11.06 4.52
C PHE A 163 14.56 10.23 4.14
N LEU A 164 13.55 10.83 3.50
CA LEU A 164 12.38 10.11 2.94
C LEU A 164 12.71 9.32 1.67
N ASP A 165 13.80 9.68 0.99
CA ASP A 165 14.34 8.99 -0.18
C ASP A 165 15.22 7.81 0.24
N LEU A 166 16.09 7.99 1.24
CA LEU A 166 16.87 6.91 1.87
C LEU A 166 15.96 5.87 2.54
N GLU A 167 14.93 6.30 3.26
CA GLU A 167 13.99 5.38 3.90
C GLU A 167 13.19 4.55 2.88
N PHE A 168 12.80 5.15 1.75
CA PHE A 168 12.20 4.43 0.62
C PHE A 168 13.17 3.42 -0.01
N GLN A 169 14.43 3.78 -0.23
CA GLN A 169 15.45 2.84 -0.74
C GLN A 169 15.65 1.64 0.19
N VAL A 170 15.70 1.88 1.51
CA VAL A 170 15.84 0.80 2.50
C VAL A 170 14.57 -0.05 2.58
N ARG A 171 13.37 0.55 2.47
CA ARG A 171 12.12 -0.20 2.37
C ARG A 171 12.10 -1.08 1.13
N TRP A 172 12.43 -0.53 -0.03
CA TRP A 172 12.40 -1.30 -1.27
C TRP A 172 13.37 -2.48 -1.19
N ALA A 173 14.62 -2.26 -0.74
CA ALA A 173 15.58 -3.33 -0.51
C ALA A 173 15.15 -4.38 0.53
N PHE A 174 14.20 -4.08 1.42
CA PHE A 174 13.56 -5.07 2.29
C PHE A 174 12.46 -5.87 1.57
N ILE A 175 11.58 -5.19 0.82
CA ILE A 175 10.47 -5.78 0.05
C ILE A 175 10.99 -6.72 -1.05
N ASP A 176 11.97 -6.24 -1.81
CA ASP A 176 12.60 -6.86 -2.97
C ASP A 176 13.46 -8.08 -2.58
N SER A 177 13.81 -8.23 -1.29
CA SER A 177 14.74 -9.27 -0.85
C SER A 177 14.19 -10.70 -0.98
N ASP A 178 15.00 -11.60 -1.58
CA ASP A 178 14.76 -13.05 -1.67
C ASP A 178 14.53 -13.73 -0.30
N SER A 179 14.91 -13.07 0.80
CA SER A 179 14.63 -13.50 2.17
C SER A 179 13.12 -13.59 2.50
N ILE A 180 12.26 -13.02 1.66
CA ILE A 180 10.81 -13.01 1.82
C ILE A 180 10.12 -13.67 0.63
N LYS A 181 9.74 -14.94 0.82
CA LYS A 181 8.81 -15.66 -0.06
C LYS A 181 7.56 -14.82 -0.34
N GLU A 182 7.12 -14.80 -1.60
CA GLU A 182 6.00 -13.96 -2.06
C GLU A 182 4.73 -14.09 -1.18
N GLN A 183 4.33 -15.32 -0.84
CA GLN A 183 3.19 -15.62 0.04
C GLN A 183 3.25 -14.91 1.42
N ASP A 184 4.48 -14.64 1.91
CA ASP A 184 4.76 -14.08 3.23
C ASP A 184 5.01 -12.57 3.16
N ARG A 185 5.24 -12.00 1.95
CA ARG A 185 5.50 -10.56 1.73
C ARG A 185 4.40 -9.68 2.33
N PRO A 186 3.09 -9.87 2.07
CA PRO A 186 2.05 -8.99 2.61
C PRO A 186 2.08 -8.92 4.14
N THR A 187 2.29 -10.06 4.80
CA THR A 187 2.34 -10.16 6.26
C THR A 187 3.59 -9.49 6.84
N LYS A 188 4.79 -9.78 6.31
CA LYS A 188 6.03 -9.15 6.80
C LYS A 188 6.04 -7.64 6.54
N ILE A 189 5.56 -7.21 5.39
CA ILE A 189 5.52 -5.79 5.00
C ILE A 189 4.50 -5.02 5.87
N LEU A 190 3.29 -5.55 6.11
CA LEU A 190 2.32 -4.90 7.02
C LEU A 190 2.75 -4.90 8.50
N GLN A 191 3.69 -5.76 8.90
CA GLN A 191 4.31 -5.73 10.23
C GLN A 191 5.40 -4.66 10.33
N ALA A 192 6.25 -4.50 9.30
CA ALA A 192 7.32 -3.51 9.26
C ALA A 192 6.85 -2.10 8.88
N TYR A 193 5.77 -1.99 8.10
CA TYR A 193 5.19 -0.74 7.57
C TYR A 193 3.66 -0.69 7.78
N PRO A 194 3.16 -0.51 9.02
CA PRO A 194 1.72 -0.48 9.31
C PRO A 194 0.95 0.65 8.60
N CYS A 195 1.63 1.68 8.07
CA CYS A 195 1.04 2.76 7.28
C CYS A 195 0.40 2.28 5.97
N PHE A 196 0.82 1.13 5.41
CA PHE A 196 0.15 0.51 4.26
C PHE A 196 -1.25 -0.05 4.59
N ARG A 197 -1.79 0.19 5.79
CA ARG A 197 -3.21 0.02 6.12
C ARG A 197 -4.08 1.25 5.77
N GLU A 198 -3.47 2.28 5.20
CA GLU A 198 -4.12 3.50 4.73
C GLU A 198 -3.90 3.65 3.22
N LEU A 199 -4.97 3.84 2.44
CA LEU A 199 -4.90 3.85 0.97
C LEU A 199 -3.92 4.90 0.43
N ASP A 200 -3.87 6.09 1.04
CA ASP A 200 -3.00 7.18 0.58
C ASP A 200 -1.51 6.80 0.63
N HIS A 201 -1.09 5.96 1.58
CA HIS A 201 0.29 5.46 1.65
C HIS A 201 0.59 4.40 0.57
N ILE A 202 -0.36 3.51 0.26
CA ILE A 202 -0.20 2.54 -0.84
C ILE A 202 -0.14 3.28 -2.19
N MET A 203 -0.95 4.32 -2.37
CA MET A 203 -0.96 5.15 -3.57
C MET A 203 0.29 6.04 -3.68
N ASP A 204 0.81 6.61 -2.59
CA ASP A 204 2.11 7.33 -2.62
C ASP A 204 3.27 6.37 -2.94
N GLU A 205 3.19 5.11 -2.53
CA GLU A 205 4.21 4.11 -2.87
C GLU A 205 4.19 3.75 -4.36
N LEU A 206 3.01 3.50 -4.95
CA LEU A 206 2.85 3.35 -6.40
C LEU A 206 3.42 4.57 -7.15
N ARG A 207 3.16 5.79 -6.64
CA ARG A 207 3.72 7.03 -7.18
C ARG A 207 5.25 7.08 -7.07
N ARG A 208 5.83 6.65 -5.94
CA ARG A 208 7.29 6.62 -5.73
C ARG A 208 8.01 5.60 -6.62
N ILE A 209 7.36 4.49 -6.94
CA ILE A 209 7.90 3.45 -7.82
C ILE A 209 7.90 3.94 -9.28
N LEU A 210 6.80 4.54 -9.74
CA LEU A 210 6.62 4.90 -11.15
C LEU A 210 7.06 6.32 -11.52
N ASP A 211 6.79 7.31 -10.69
CA ASP A 211 6.97 8.73 -11.02
C ASP A 211 7.21 9.57 -9.74
N ARG A 212 8.33 9.27 -9.06
CA ARG A 212 8.72 9.87 -7.76
C ARG A 212 8.73 11.41 -7.78
N GLY A 213 9.04 12.02 -8.94
CA GLY A 213 9.12 13.47 -9.10
C GLY A 213 7.75 14.16 -9.22
N ASN A 214 6.75 13.49 -9.76
CA ASN A 214 5.46 14.08 -10.08
C ASN A 214 4.52 14.13 -8.87
N SER A 215 4.04 15.33 -8.54
CA SER A 215 3.06 15.57 -7.46
C SER A 215 1.61 15.47 -7.94
N HIS A 216 1.37 15.47 -9.26
CA HIS A 216 0.07 15.32 -9.91
C HIS A 216 -0.24 13.88 -10.35
N PHE A 217 0.73 12.96 -10.27
CA PHE A 217 0.58 11.57 -10.70
C PHE A 217 -0.72 10.87 -10.24
N ILE A 218 -1.19 11.11 -9.02
CA ILE A 218 -2.44 10.49 -8.52
C ILE A 218 -3.71 11.11 -9.15
N PRO A 219 -3.88 12.45 -9.20
CA PRO A 219 -4.84 13.10 -10.10
C PRO A 219 -4.77 12.63 -11.55
N ASP A 220 -3.57 12.54 -12.13
CA ASP A 220 -3.36 12.14 -13.53
C ASP A 220 -3.79 10.69 -13.74
N LEU A 221 -3.41 9.79 -12.84
CA LEU A 221 -3.78 8.37 -12.85
C LEU A 221 -5.30 8.17 -12.70
N LYS A 222 -5.97 8.95 -11.84
CA LYS A 222 -7.45 8.95 -11.75
C LYS A 222 -8.08 9.40 -13.07
N THR A 223 -7.47 10.37 -13.75
CA THR A 223 -7.92 10.86 -15.06
C THR A 223 -7.72 9.80 -16.15
N ARG A 224 -6.54 9.15 -16.21
CA ARG A 224 -6.25 8.04 -17.14
C ARG A 224 -7.19 6.86 -16.93
N TRP A 225 -7.44 6.48 -15.66
CA TRP A 225 -8.43 5.46 -15.30
C TRP A 225 -9.83 5.83 -15.79
N GLY A 226 -10.25 7.10 -15.68
CA GLY A 226 -11.51 7.58 -16.23
C GLY A 226 -11.63 7.39 -17.74
N THR A 227 -10.67 7.91 -18.51
CA THR A 227 -10.64 7.78 -19.97
C THR A 227 -10.60 6.30 -20.41
N PHE A 228 -9.86 5.45 -19.69
CA PHE A 228 -9.85 4.01 -19.94
C PHE A 228 -11.20 3.37 -19.63
N TYR A 229 -11.79 3.66 -18.47
CA TYR A 229 -13.08 3.10 -18.03
C TYR A 229 -14.25 3.53 -18.92
N GLU A 230 -14.24 4.75 -19.46
CA GLU A 230 -15.21 5.21 -20.46
C GLU A 230 -15.13 4.40 -21.75
N LYS A 231 -13.94 4.27 -22.35
CA LYS A 231 -13.72 3.42 -23.54
C LYS A 231 -14.04 1.94 -23.27
N ALA A 232 -13.68 1.44 -22.09
CA ALA A 232 -13.90 0.07 -21.66
C ALA A 232 -15.39 -0.30 -21.56
N GLN A 233 -16.28 0.63 -21.20
CA GLN A 233 -17.73 0.37 -21.17
C GLN A 233 -18.27 0.03 -22.56
N PHE A 234 -17.90 0.80 -23.58
CA PHE A 234 -18.31 0.51 -24.95
C PHE A 234 -17.66 -0.77 -25.47
N TYR A 235 -16.39 -1.03 -25.12
CA TYR A 235 -15.69 -2.27 -25.48
C TYR A 235 -16.37 -3.50 -24.87
N ALA A 236 -16.80 -3.44 -23.60
CA ALA A 236 -17.50 -4.53 -22.91
C ALA A 236 -18.85 -4.86 -23.58
N VAL A 237 -19.56 -3.85 -24.08
CA VAL A 237 -20.82 -4.02 -24.84
C VAL A 237 -20.55 -4.57 -26.25
N PHE A 238 -19.53 -4.07 -26.95
CA PHE A 238 -19.08 -4.59 -28.25
C PHE A 238 -18.67 -6.07 -28.17
N LYS A 239 -17.90 -6.43 -27.14
CA LYS A 239 -17.53 -7.81 -26.78
C LYS A 239 -18.70 -8.67 -26.30
N LYS A 240 -19.88 -8.07 -26.03
CA LYS A 240 -21.08 -8.72 -25.48
C LYS A 240 -20.91 -9.34 -24.08
N VAL A 241 -19.88 -8.91 -23.34
CA VAL A 241 -19.58 -9.37 -21.97
C VAL A 241 -20.27 -8.52 -20.91
N MET A 242 -20.73 -7.31 -21.27
CA MET A 242 -21.60 -6.48 -20.44
C MET A 242 -22.84 -6.01 -21.20
N LYS A 243 -23.94 -5.80 -20.49
CA LYS A 243 -25.15 -5.10 -20.99
C LYS A 243 -24.93 -3.58 -21.02
N ALA A 244 -25.82 -2.85 -21.67
CA ALA A 244 -25.77 -1.38 -21.70
C ALA A 244 -25.78 -0.76 -20.28
N PRO A 245 -25.16 0.43 -20.08
CA PRO A 245 -24.99 1.04 -18.76
C PRO A 245 -26.25 1.20 -17.92
N GLN A 246 -26.13 1.01 -16.61
CA GLN A 246 -27.21 1.20 -15.64
C GLN A 246 -27.15 2.57 -14.97
N GLN A 247 -28.31 3.13 -14.59
CA GLN A 247 -28.38 4.39 -13.83
C GLN A 247 -27.74 4.29 -12.43
N ASP A 248 -27.75 3.09 -11.83
CA ASP A 248 -27.08 2.81 -10.56
C ASP A 248 -25.57 2.67 -10.80
N LYS A 249 -24.82 3.73 -10.46
CA LYS A 249 -23.36 3.79 -10.65
C LYS A 249 -22.62 2.65 -9.95
N VAL A 250 -23.07 2.22 -8.77
CA VAL A 250 -22.41 1.15 -8.00
C VAL A 250 -22.64 -0.20 -8.67
N LYS A 251 -23.88 -0.50 -9.10
CA LYS A 251 -24.17 -1.71 -9.91
C LYS A 251 -23.47 -1.70 -11.26
N HIS A 252 -23.31 -0.53 -11.87
CA HIS A 252 -22.60 -0.37 -13.13
C HIS A 252 -21.09 -0.61 -12.99
N SER A 253 -20.44 -0.06 -11.96
CA SER A 253 -19.04 -0.37 -11.65
C SER A 253 -18.83 -1.83 -11.22
N LEU A 254 -19.77 -2.41 -10.47
CA LEU A 254 -19.81 -3.86 -10.18
C LEU A 254 -19.81 -4.71 -11.47
N ALA A 255 -20.64 -4.36 -12.45
CA ALA A 255 -20.73 -5.07 -13.72
C ALA A 255 -19.45 -4.89 -14.56
N MET A 256 -18.95 -3.66 -14.69
CA MET A 256 -17.71 -3.36 -15.41
C MET A 256 -16.52 -4.14 -14.86
N ILE A 257 -16.28 -4.09 -13.55
CA ILE A 257 -15.12 -4.77 -12.92
C ILE A 257 -15.21 -6.29 -13.10
N LYS A 258 -16.41 -6.88 -13.06
CA LYS A 258 -16.59 -8.31 -13.33
C LYS A 258 -16.36 -8.70 -14.80
N ALA A 259 -16.58 -7.78 -15.76
CA ALA A 259 -16.39 -8.02 -17.19
C ALA A 259 -14.96 -7.75 -17.70
N LEU A 260 -14.12 -7.04 -16.94
CA LEU A 260 -12.72 -6.72 -17.30
C LEU A 260 -11.90 -7.97 -17.73
N PRO A 261 -11.99 -9.14 -17.08
CA PRO A 261 -11.21 -10.32 -17.49
C PRO A 261 -11.68 -10.90 -18.83
N ASP A 262 -12.95 -10.75 -19.19
CA ASP A 262 -13.52 -11.32 -20.42
C ASP A 262 -13.28 -10.40 -21.63
N MET A 263 -13.11 -9.09 -21.38
CA MET A 263 -12.56 -8.14 -22.34
C MET A 263 -11.10 -8.46 -22.71
N PHE A 264 -10.29 -8.90 -21.73
CA PHE A 264 -8.85 -9.10 -21.84
C PHE A 264 -8.41 -10.51 -21.34
N PRO A 265 -8.87 -11.58 -22.01
CA PRO A 265 -8.79 -12.94 -21.48
C PRO A 265 -7.36 -13.51 -21.44
N SER A 266 -7.02 -14.14 -20.32
CA SER A 266 -5.81 -14.95 -20.19
C SER A 266 -5.99 -16.35 -20.78
N PRO A 267 -4.93 -16.95 -21.37
CA PRO A 267 -4.95 -18.35 -21.81
C PRO A 267 -4.93 -19.35 -20.64
N VAL A 268 -4.72 -18.90 -19.40
CA VAL A 268 -4.69 -19.77 -18.21
C VAL A 268 -6.04 -19.72 -17.49
N ALA A 269 -6.75 -20.83 -17.44
CA ALA A 269 -8.03 -20.93 -16.73
C ALA A 269 -7.90 -20.63 -15.23
N PRO A 270 -8.94 -20.04 -14.58
CA PRO A 270 -8.95 -19.84 -13.13
C PRO A 270 -8.95 -21.17 -12.37
N PRO A 271 -8.43 -21.21 -11.11
CA PRO A 271 -8.53 -22.39 -10.26
C PRO A 271 -9.98 -22.86 -10.10
N LYS A 272 -10.24 -24.18 -10.15
CA LYS A 272 -11.60 -24.75 -10.14
C LYS A 272 -12.50 -24.26 -8.99
N LYS A 273 -11.93 -23.92 -7.83
CA LYS A 273 -12.65 -23.39 -6.65
C LYS A 273 -12.97 -21.89 -6.71
N LEU A 274 -12.39 -21.16 -7.66
CA LEU A 274 -12.54 -19.71 -7.81
C LEU A 274 -13.77 -19.32 -8.64
N GLY A 275 -14.26 -20.24 -9.48
CA GLY A 275 -15.36 -19.95 -10.41
C GLY A 275 -14.90 -19.00 -11.52
N HIS A 276 -15.36 -17.75 -11.48
CA HIS A 276 -15.11 -16.77 -12.53
C HIS A 276 -13.73 -16.10 -12.41
N ALA A 277 -13.14 -15.68 -13.53
CA ALA A 277 -11.84 -14.98 -13.53
C ALA A 277 -11.88 -13.67 -12.73
N SER A 278 -13.03 -13.00 -12.66
CA SER A 278 -13.21 -11.78 -11.84
C SER A 278 -12.93 -12.00 -10.35
N GLU A 279 -13.23 -13.17 -9.80
CA GLU A 279 -13.03 -13.48 -8.38
C GLU A 279 -11.52 -13.55 -8.02
N ALA A 280 -10.62 -13.58 -9.03
CA ALA A 280 -9.17 -13.41 -8.86
C ALA A 280 -8.74 -12.00 -8.43
N MET A 281 -9.64 -11.02 -8.52
CA MET A 281 -9.44 -9.64 -8.06
C MET A 281 -10.61 -9.06 -7.24
N PHE A 282 -11.82 -9.62 -7.37
CA PHE A 282 -13.03 -8.94 -6.95
C PHE A 282 -14.17 -9.90 -6.61
N HIS A 283 -14.67 -9.84 -5.38
CA HIS A 283 -15.69 -10.75 -4.85
C HIS A 283 -16.84 -9.97 -4.19
N VAL A 284 -18.07 -10.47 -4.29
CA VAL A 284 -19.28 -9.81 -3.75
C VAL A 284 -19.96 -10.76 -2.78
N LEU A 285 -19.96 -10.41 -1.49
CA LEU A 285 -20.43 -11.31 -0.43
C LEU A 285 -21.91 -11.61 -0.55
N GLU A 286 -22.28 -12.87 -0.35
CA GLU A 286 -23.67 -13.24 -0.16
C GLU A 286 -24.24 -12.68 1.16
N SER A 287 -25.57 -12.61 1.26
CA SER A 287 -26.24 -11.95 2.40
C SER A 287 -26.02 -12.63 3.77
N LYS A 288 -25.42 -13.82 3.81
CA LYS A 288 -25.06 -14.58 5.02
C LYS A 288 -23.55 -14.80 5.18
N GLU A 289 -22.73 -14.30 4.26
CA GLU A 289 -21.31 -14.61 4.18
C GLU A 289 -20.45 -13.65 5.03
N ASP A 290 -19.46 -14.20 5.72
CA ASP A 290 -18.49 -13.43 6.51
C ASP A 290 -17.22 -13.13 5.68
N PRO A 291 -16.74 -11.87 5.63
CA PRO A 291 -15.56 -11.49 4.85
C PRO A 291 -14.29 -12.29 5.19
N ASN A 292 -14.11 -12.71 6.44
CA ASN A 292 -12.91 -13.45 6.86
C ASN A 292 -12.98 -14.90 6.37
N THR A 293 -14.16 -15.51 6.48
CA THR A 293 -14.45 -16.88 6.03
C THR A 293 -14.27 -17.01 4.53
N SER A 294 -14.73 -16.05 3.72
CA SER A 294 -14.52 -16.08 2.26
C SER A 294 -13.06 -15.88 1.87
N LEU A 295 -12.31 -15.02 2.57
CA LEU A 295 -10.85 -14.91 2.42
C LEU A 295 -10.12 -16.23 2.71
N GLN A 296 -10.45 -16.92 3.80
CA GLN A 296 -9.80 -18.17 4.19
C GLN A 296 -10.08 -19.33 3.23
N MET A 297 -11.22 -19.34 2.53
CA MET A 297 -11.56 -20.35 1.53
C MET A 297 -10.97 -20.07 0.14
N ARG A 298 -10.39 -18.88 -0.08
CA ARG A 298 -9.98 -18.40 -1.41
C ARG A 298 -8.74 -19.15 -1.94
N PRO A 299 -8.76 -19.66 -3.18
CA PRO A 299 -7.64 -20.43 -3.75
C PRO A 299 -6.47 -19.56 -4.28
N LEU A 300 -6.52 -18.23 -4.11
CA LEU A 300 -5.47 -17.29 -4.53
C LEU A 300 -5.14 -16.33 -3.39
N LEU A 301 -3.84 -16.12 -3.16
CA LEU A 301 -3.33 -15.16 -2.17
C LEU A 301 -3.17 -13.73 -2.72
N SER A 302 -3.65 -13.47 -3.93
CA SER A 302 -3.55 -12.16 -4.59
C SER A 302 -4.35 -11.07 -3.88
N PRO A 303 -4.03 -9.78 -4.13
CA PRO A 303 -4.92 -8.67 -3.81
C PRO A 303 -6.36 -8.92 -4.28
N VAL A 304 -7.33 -8.59 -3.42
CA VAL A 304 -8.76 -8.77 -3.68
C VAL A 304 -9.59 -7.67 -3.03
N VAL A 305 -10.59 -7.19 -3.75
CA VAL A 305 -11.64 -6.30 -3.22
C VAL A 305 -12.88 -7.14 -2.91
N ILE A 306 -13.26 -7.19 -1.63
CA ILE A 306 -14.48 -7.81 -1.15
C ILE A 306 -15.55 -6.72 -0.96
N VAL A 307 -16.68 -6.90 -1.63
CA VAL A 307 -17.82 -5.97 -1.57
C VAL A 307 -18.82 -6.45 -0.55
N CYS A 308 -18.89 -5.73 0.57
CA CYS A 308 -19.87 -5.95 1.62
C CYS A 308 -21.20 -5.27 1.28
N LYS A 309 -22.17 -5.32 2.20
CA LYS A 309 -23.46 -4.62 2.05
C LYS A 309 -23.26 -3.10 1.97
N THR A 310 -22.44 -2.53 2.85
CA THR A 310 -22.29 -1.07 3.09
C THR A 310 -20.93 -0.47 2.73
N ASN A 311 -19.90 -1.28 2.49
CA ASN A 311 -18.52 -0.84 2.24
C ASN A 311 -17.76 -1.86 1.39
N CYS A 312 -16.51 -1.54 1.04
CA CYS A 312 -15.58 -2.43 0.37
C CYS A 312 -14.35 -2.66 1.26
N LEU A 313 -13.82 -3.89 1.23
CA LEU A 313 -12.62 -4.30 1.95
C LEU A 313 -11.55 -4.71 0.93
N LEU A 314 -10.41 -4.03 0.93
CA LEU A 314 -9.21 -4.46 0.22
C LEU A 314 -8.41 -5.38 1.14
N ALA A 315 -8.09 -6.58 0.64
CA ALA A 315 -7.32 -7.60 1.33
C ALA A 315 -6.23 -8.16 0.42
N ILE A 316 -5.18 -8.75 1.00
CA ILE A 316 -4.14 -9.50 0.28
C ILE A 316 -3.92 -10.81 1.03
N GLY A 317 -3.95 -11.94 0.33
CA GLY A 317 -4.02 -13.24 0.98
C GLY A 317 -5.27 -13.34 1.85
N THR A 318 -5.08 -13.73 3.11
CA THR A 318 -6.12 -13.74 4.15
C THR A 318 -6.10 -12.49 5.03
N MET A 319 -5.26 -11.49 4.72
CA MET A 319 -5.03 -10.31 5.53
C MET A 319 -5.90 -9.12 5.05
N PRO A 320 -6.85 -8.61 5.85
CA PRO A 320 -7.49 -7.34 5.56
C PRO A 320 -6.46 -6.21 5.61
N VAL A 321 -6.41 -5.37 4.58
CA VAL A 321 -5.49 -4.22 4.48
C VAL A 321 -6.20 -2.95 4.92
N VAL A 322 -7.28 -2.58 4.21
CA VAL A 322 -7.98 -1.30 4.37
C VAL A 322 -9.44 -1.40 3.92
N THR A 323 -10.32 -0.63 4.56
CA THR A 323 -11.76 -0.55 4.25
C THR A 323 -12.09 0.83 3.68
N PHE A 324 -12.92 0.89 2.64
CA PHE A 324 -13.29 2.12 1.93
C PHE A 324 -14.80 2.14 1.57
N PRO A 325 -15.37 3.32 1.25
CA PRO A 325 -16.78 3.45 0.87
C PRO A 325 -17.14 2.59 -0.34
N LYS A 326 -18.40 2.17 -0.43
CA LYS A 326 -18.88 1.33 -1.54
C LYS A 326 -19.10 2.15 -2.82
N GLU A 327 -19.20 3.45 -2.67
CA GLU A 327 -19.34 4.47 -3.69
C GLU A 327 -18.03 4.64 -4.48
N ASP A 328 -16.89 4.49 -3.79
CA ASP A 328 -15.53 4.55 -4.36
C ASP A 328 -15.10 3.25 -5.07
N ILE A 329 -16.01 2.27 -5.22
CA ILE A 329 -15.73 1.00 -5.91
C ILE A 329 -15.25 1.20 -7.36
N TYR A 330 -15.66 2.31 -7.98
CA TYR A 330 -15.20 2.74 -9.30
C TYR A 330 -13.66 2.84 -9.41
N VAL A 331 -12.95 3.27 -8.34
CA VAL A 331 -11.47 3.35 -8.34
C VAL A 331 -10.78 2.12 -7.74
N SER A 332 -11.52 1.08 -7.33
CA SER A 332 -10.92 -0.04 -6.58
C SER A 332 -9.90 -0.86 -7.39
N VAL A 333 -9.98 -0.83 -8.72
CA VAL A 333 -8.98 -1.42 -9.62
C VAL A 333 -7.62 -0.72 -9.50
N MET A 334 -7.61 0.60 -9.30
CA MET A 334 -6.36 1.35 -9.05
C MET A 334 -5.72 0.91 -7.73
N TYR A 335 -6.52 0.66 -6.68
CA TYR A 335 -6.03 0.18 -5.39
C TYR A 335 -5.47 -1.24 -5.48
N LEU A 336 -6.08 -2.11 -6.28
CA LEU A 336 -5.54 -3.45 -6.58
C LEU A 336 -4.19 -3.37 -7.30
N MET A 337 -4.07 -2.55 -8.35
CA MET A 337 -2.79 -2.31 -9.02
C MET A 337 -1.74 -1.76 -8.04
N ALA A 338 -2.09 -0.75 -7.24
CA ALA A 338 -1.19 -0.20 -6.23
C ALA A 338 -0.67 -1.25 -5.22
N CYS A 339 -1.49 -2.25 -4.85
CA CYS A 339 -1.05 -3.36 -4.02
C CYS A 339 -0.05 -4.30 -4.70
N TYR A 340 -0.19 -4.60 -6.00
CA TYR A 340 0.80 -5.44 -6.71
C TYR A 340 2.19 -4.79 -6.72
N TYR A 341 2.24 -3.46 -6.88
CA TYR A 341 3.48 -2.67 -6.84
C TYR A 341 4.02 -2.54 -5.41
N ALA A 342 3.25 -1.97 -4.48
CA ALA A 342 3.70 -1.66 -3.12
C ALA A 342 4.06 -2.88 -2.25
N PHE A 343 3.63 -4.10 -2.66
CA PHE A 343 3.98 -5.35 -2.00
C PHE A 343 4.82 -6.31 -2.86
N HIS A 344 5.19 -5.90 -4.09
CA HIS A 344 5.98 -6.67 -5.06
C HIS A 344 5.43 -8.11 -5.25
N LEU A 345 4.21 -8.19 -5.81
CA LEU A 345 3.44 -9.43 -5.94
C LEU A 345 3.23 -9.82 -7.41
N THR A 346 3.27 -11.12 -7.70
CA THR A 346 3.12 -11.64 -9.06
C THR A 346 1.65 -11.64 -9.49
N TYR A 347 1.39 -11.23 -10.73
CA TYR A 347 0.06 -11.25 -11.32
C TYR A 347 -0.51 -12.69 -11.41
N PRO A 348 -1.73 -12.97 -10.91
CA PRO A 348 -2.32 -14.29 -11.01
C PRO A 348 -2.55 -14.65 -12.46
N LYS A 349 -2.01 -15.79 -12.91
CA LYS A 349 -1.96 -16.17 -14.33
C LYS A 349 -3.31 -16.05 -15.05
N CYS A 350 -4.42 -16.35 -14.37
CA CYS A 350 -5.78 -16.25 -14.91
C CYS A 350 -6.32 -14.83 -15.18
N ILE A 351 -5.67 -13.78 -14.67
CA ILE A 351 -5.98 -12.37 -14.96
C ILE A 351 -4.74 -11.55 -15.39
N ALA A 352 -3.58 -12.20 -15.58
CA ALA A 352 -2.33 -11.52 -15.90
C ALA A 352 -2.44 -10.62 -17.15
N THR A 353 -3.09 -11.11 -18.22
CA THR A 353 -3.33 -10.34 -19.46
C THR A 353 -4.06 -9.01 -19.19
N LEU A 354 -5.11 -9.03 -18.36
CA LEU A 354 -5.82 -7.82 -17.92
C LEU A 354 -4.92 -6.89 -17.09
N LEU A 355 -4.15 -7.43 -16.14
CA LEU A 355 -3.28 -6.61 -15.28
C LEU A 355 -2.15 -5.96 -16.10
N SER A 356 -1.59 -6.64 -17.10
CA SER A 356 -0.62 -6.07 -18.06
C SER A 356 -1.24 -5.00 -18.97
N VAL A 357 -2.52 -5.11 -19.36
CA VAL A 357 -3.23 -4.05 -20.10
C VAL A 357 -3.44 -2.81 -19.21
N LEU A 358 -3.80 -3.00 -17.94
CA LEU A 358 -3.95 -1.90 -16.98
C LEU A 358 -2.61 -1.22 -16.67
N GLN A 359 -1.53 -2.00 -16.60
CA GLN A 359 -0.16 -1.49 -16.45
C GLN A 359 0.22 -0.53 -17.59
N THR A 360 0.06 -0.95 -18.85
CA THR A 360 0.50 -0.11 -19.98
C THR A 360 -0.48 1.02 -20.34
N GLU A 361 -1.79 0.82 -20.24
CA GLU A 361 -2.78 1.84 -20.67
C GLU A 361 -3.26 2.77 -19.54
N VAL A 362 -3.16 2.35 -18.27
CA VAL A 362 -3.63 3.17 -17.11
C VAL A 362 -2.47 3.67 -16.26
N LEU A 363 -1.52 2.81 -15.87
CA LEU A 363 -0.34 3.26 -15.13
C LEU A 363 0.62 4.06 -16.03
N LEU A 364 0.69 3.71 -17.32
CA LEU A 364 1.73 4.12 -18.29
C LEU A 364 3.12 3.56 -17.96
N ASP A 365 3.15 2.42 -17.27
CA ASP A 365 4.37 1.69 -16.96
C ASP A 365 4.70 0.69 -18.08
N THR A 366 5.98 0.39 -18.28
CA THR A 366 6.40 -0.62 -19.25
C THR A 366 6.15 -2.02 -18.70
N ILE A 367 5.86 -2.98 -19.60
CA ILE A 367 5.90 -4.41 -19.27
C ILE A 367 7.18 -5.02 -19.81
N HIS A 368 7.73 -5.99 -19.09
CA HIS A 368 8.89 -6.75 -19.55
C HIS A 368 8.50 -7.66 -20.73
N ASP A 369 9.44 -7.93 -21.64
CA ASP A 369 9.27 -8.82 -22.81
C ASP A 369 8.69 -10.20 -22.46
N LYS A 370 9.01 -10.71 -21.26
CA LYS A 370 8.48 -11.96 -20.70
C LYS A 370 6.95 -11.93 -20.55
N ASP A 371 6.41 -10.76 -20.22
CA ASP A 371 4.97 -10.51 -20.03
C ASP A 371 4.28 -9.99 -21.31
N MET A 372 5.04 -9.66 -22.36
CA MET A 372 4.54 -9.38 -23.72
C MET A 372 4.02 -10.64 -24.44
N THR A 373 3.18 -11.42 -23.76
CA THR A 373 2.61 -12.68 -24.24
C THR A 373 1.79 -12.49 -25.52
N SER A 374 1.54 -13.57 -26.26
CA SER A 374 0.63 -13.57 -27.42
C SER A 374 -0.78 -13.10 -27.06
N SER A 375 -1.27 -13.43 -25.85
CA SER A 375 -2.57 -12.99 -25.35
C SER A 375 -2.62 -11.48 -25.11
N TYR A 376 -1.57 -10.91 -24.52
CA TYR A 376 -1.43 -9.46 -24.34
C TYR A 376 -1.33 -8.76 -25.70
N LYS A 377 -0.41 -9.20 -26.58
CA LYS A 377 -0.21 -8.62 -27.92
C LYS A 377 -1.52 -8.61 -28.72
N LYS A 378 -2.29 -9.71 -28.73
CA LYS A 378 -3.61 -9.77 -29.37
C LYS A 378 -4.61 -8.80 -28.73
N SER A 379 -4.70 -8.78 -27.40
CA SER A 379 -5.59 -7.89 -26.65
C SER A 379 -5.31 -6.42 -26.95
N MET A 380 -4.03 -6.04 -26.99
CA MET A 380 -3.60 -4.66 -27.31
C MET A 380 -3.92 -4.26 -28.75
N ILE A 381 -3.76 -5.16 -29.73
CA ILE A 381 -4.12 -4.86 -31.13
C ILE A 381 -5.63 -4.64 -31.26
N GLU A 382 -6.44 -5.50 -30.65
CA GLU A 382 -7.90 -5.40 -30.71
C GLU A 382 -8.44 -4.18 -29.94
N TRP A 383 -7.86 -3.87 -28.78
CA TRP A 383 -8.15 -2.67 -28.00
C TRP A 383 -7.76 -1.40 -28.75
N LYS A 384 -6.52 -1.31 -29.25
CA LYS A 384 -6.03 -0.13 -29.97
C LYS A 384 -6.82 0.14 -31.25
N LYS A 385 -7.28 -0.91 -31.94
CA LYS A 385 -8.24 -0.78 -33.03
C LYS A 385 -9.56 -0.17 -32.54
N PHE A 386 -10.21 -0.78 -31.54
CA PHE A 386 -11.52 -0.34 -31.02
C PHE A 386 -11.53 1.11 -30.46
N ILE A 387 -10.40 1.65 -30.03
CA ILE A 387 -10.32 3.03 -29.50
C ILE A 387 -9.86 4.08 -30.53
N THR A 388 -9.73 3.68 -31.80
CA THR A 388 -9.25 4.49 -32.94
C THR A 388 -10.25 4.47 -34.11
N ASP A 389 -10.88 3.32 -34.36
CA ASP A 389 -12.04 3.14 -35.26
C ASP A 389 -13.36 3.63 -34.64
#